data_AF-A0A1Q6M7D7-F1
#
_entry.id   AF-A0A1Q6M7D7-F1
#
_cell.length_a   1.000
_cell.length_b   1.000
_cell.length_c   1.000
_cell.angle_alpha   90.00
_cell.angle_beta   90.00
_cell.angle_gamma   90.00
#
_symmetry.space_group_name_H-M   'P 1'
#
loop_
_entity.id
_entity.type
_entity.pdbx_description
1 polymer ?
#
loop_
_entity_poly.entity_id
_entity_poly.type
_entity_poly.pdbx_seq_one_letter_code
_entity_poly.pdbx_strand_id
1 'polypeptide(L)' 'MLEKYNQSIQALQLYMNITKLIPSEKEWNRFAMEEKLLSSQSIQYLSQSGFNKLCRKLIKIR' A
#
# COMPACT_ATOMS: atom_id res chain seq x y z
N MET A 1 7.85 -13.64 -3.68
CA MET A 1 8.06 -12.17 -3.82
C MET A 1 6.84 -11.48 -4.43
N LEU A 2 6.39 -11.88 -5.63
CA LEU A 2 5.23 -11.27 -6.29
C LEU A 2 3.90 -11.47 -5.53
N GLU A 3 3.72 -12.63 -4.89
CA GLU A 3 2.51 -12.91 -4.08
C GLU A 3 2.38 -11.96 -2.88
N LYS A 4 3.48 -11.71 -2.14
CA LYS A 4 3.49 -10.77 -1.02
C LYS A 4 3.24 -9.34 -1.46
N TYR A 5 3.73 -8.97 -2.64
CA TYR A 5 3.40 -7.68 -3.24
C TYR A 5 1.90 -7.55 -3.53
N ASN A 6 1.30 -8.54 -4.21
CA ASN A 6 -0.12 -8.53 -4.53
C ASN A 6 -0.99 -8.48 -3.25
N GLN A 7 -0.65 -9.27 -2.23
CA GLN A 7 -1.32 -9.23 -0.92
C GLN A 7 -1.24 -7.83 -0.29
N SER A 8 -0.06 -7.21 -0.34
CA SER A 8 0.15 -5.87 0.23
C SER A 8 -0.64 -4.79 -0.53
N ILE A 9 -0.73 -4.89 -1.86
CA ILE A 9 -1.53 -3.96 -2.68
C ILE A 9 -3.03 -4.14 -2.40
N GLN A 10 -3.53 -5.37 -2.29
CA GLN A 10 -4.94 -5.63 -1.96
C GLN A 10 -5.30 -5.11 -0.57
N ALA A 11 -4.44 -5.36 0.42
CA ALA A 11 -4.64 -4.84 1.78
C ALA A 11 -4.57 -3.30 1.81
N LEU A 12 -3.66 -2.69 1.04
CA LEU A 12 -3.59 -1.23 0.89
C LEU A 12 -4.88 -0.66 0.28
N GLN A 13 -5.42 -1.30 -0.76
CA GLN A 13 -6.70 -0.92 -1.36
C GLN A 13 -7.85 -1.05 -0.36
N LEU A 14 -7.90 -2.14 0.40
CA LEU A 14 -8.92 -2.35 1.43
C LEU A 14 -8.83 -1.28 2.52
N TYR A 15 -7.62 -1.01 3.02
CA TYR A 15 -7.34 0.03 4.00
C TYR A 15 -7.86 1.40 3.53
N MET A 16 -7.50 1.80 2.30
CA MET A 16 -7.97 3.06 1.72
C MET A 16 -9.49 3.08 1.48
N ASN A 17 -10.10 1.93 1.17
CA ASN A 17 -11.54 1.84 0.95
C ASN A 17 -12.35 1.94 2.26
N ILE A 18 -11.82 1.40 3.37
CA ILE A 18 -12.43 1.49 4.70
C ILE A 18 -12.23 2.89 5.28
N THR A 19 -11.00 3.39 5.29
CA THR A 19 -10.65 4.68 5.91
C THR A 19 -11.04 5.88 5.06
N LYS A 20 -11.28 5.69 3.76
CA LYS A 20 -11.49 6.75 2.74
C LYS A 20 -10.35 7.77 2.67
N LEU A 21 -9.16 7.41 3.15
CA LEU A 21 -7.99 8.26 3.22
C LEU A 21 -6.79 7.59 2.56
N ILE A 22 -5.83 8.41 2.11
CA ILE A 22 -4.52 7.93 1.66
C ILE A 22 -3.62 7.85 2.90
N PRO A 23 -3.15 6.65 3.30
CA PRO A 23 -2.24 6.55 4.43
C PRO A 23 -0.91 7.22 4.12
N SER A 24 -0.31 7.82 5.15
CA SER A 24 1.11 8.15 5.12
C SER A 24 1.95 6.87 5.14
N GLU A 25 3.22 6.97 4.73
CA GLU A 25 4.16 5.84 4.76
C GLU A 25 4.31 5.27 6.18
N LYS A 26 4.25 6.13 7.21
CA LYS A 26 4.34 5.71 8.62
C LYS A 26 3.12 4.92 9.06
N GLU A 27 1.92 5.39 8.73
CA GLU A 27 0.67 4.69 9.06
C GLU A 27 0.60 3.34 8.35
N TRP A 28 0.92 3.32 7.05
CA TRP A 28 0.98 2.07 6.29
C TRP A 28 2.02 1.11 6.86
N ASN A 29 3.23 1.56 7.17
CA ASN A 29 4.27 0.68 7.69
C ASN A 29 3.89 0.06 9.03
N ARG A 30 3.18 0.80 9.89
CA ARG A 30 2.66 0.26 11.15
C ARG A 30 1.66 -0.87 10.90
N PHE A 31 0.66 -0.60 10.06
CA PHE A 31 -0.34 -1.61 9.68
C PHE A 31 0.30 -2.83 8.98
N ALA A 32 1.22 -2.59 8.04
CA ALA A 32 1.90 -3.64 7.31
C ALA A 32 2.78 -4.51 8.21
N MET A 33 3.36 -3.95 9.27
CA MET A 33 4.12 -4.73 10.25
C MET A 33 3.21 -5.68 11.04
N GLU A 34 2.05 -5.20 11.48
CA GLU A 34 1.05 -6.00 12.21
C GLU A 34 0.51 -7.14 11.33
N GLU A 35 0.22 -6.86 10.06
CA GLU A 35 -0.34 -7.82 9.10
C GLU A 35 0.71 -8.64 8.32
N LYS A 36 2.01 -8.48 8.63
CA LYS A 36 3.13 -9.15 7.92
C LYS A 36 3.10 -8.93 6.40
N LEU A 37 2.86 -7.68 5.99
CA LEU A 37 2.83 -7.18 4.62
C LEU A 37 4.12 -6.41 4.28
N LEU A 38 4.24 -5.98 3.03
CA LEU A 38 5.36 -5.17 2.57
C LEU A 38 5.23 -3.72 3.06
N SER A 39 6.37 -3.17 3.50
CA SER A 39 6.46 -1.74 3.81
C SER A 39 6.25 -0.88 2.57
N SER A 40 5.93 0.39 2.80
CA SER A 40 5.84 1.41 1.75
C SER A 40 7.12 1.47 0.92
N GLN A 41 8.30 1.35 1.54
CA GLN A 41 9.58 1.36 0.83
C GLN A 41 9.76 0.13 -0.08
N SER A 42 9.36 -1.06 0.38
CA SER A 42 9.39 -2.27 -0.46
C SER A 42 8.39 -2.18 -1.61
N ILE A 43 7.19 -1.62 -1.37
CA ILE A 43 6.19 -1.38 -2.42
C ILE A 43 6.72 -0.37 -3.44
N GLN A 44 7.40 0.70 -3.00
CA GLN A 44 8.03 1.69 -3.88
C GLN A 44 9.08 1.06 -4.78
N TYR A 45 9.97 0.26 -4.20
CA TYR A 45 11.01 -0.46 -4.94
C TYR A 45 10.41 -1.38 -6.01
N LEU A 46 9.36 -2.14 -5.66
CA LEU A 46 8.74 -3.10 -6.59
C LEU A 46 7.87 -2.42 -7.65
N SER A 47 7.18 -1.33 -7.30
CA SER A 47 6.30 -0.62 -8.22
C SER A 47 7.00 0.44 -9.09
N GLN A 48 8.29 0.71 -8.81
CA GLN A 48 9.07 1.77 -9.45
C GLN A 48 8.34 3.13 -9.40
N SER A 49 7.57 3.36 -8.33
CA SER A 49 6.73 4.54 -8.14
C SER A 49 6.69 4.94 -6.67
N GLY A 50 6.68 6.24 -6.39
CA GLY A 50 6.50 6.74 -5.03
C GLY A 50 5.17 6.26 -4.42
N PHE A 51 5.17 5.97 -3.11
CA PHE A 51 4.06 5.32 -2.42
C PHE A 51 2.76 6.13 -2.52
N ASN A 52 2.83 7.44 -2.27
CA ASN A 52 1.68 8.35 -2.40
C ASN A 52 1.14 8.41 -3.84
N LYS A 53 2.01 8.36 -4.85
CA LYS A 53 1.61 8.36 -6.27
C LYS A 53 0.90 7.05 -6.62
N LEU A 54 1.38 5.93 -6.08
CA LEU A 54 0.74 4.63 -6.22
C LEU A 54 -0.63 4.61 -5.54
N CYS A 55 -0.75 5.08 -4.30
CA CYS A 55 -2.03 5.18 -3.59
C CYS A 55 -3.07 6.00 -4.37
N ARG A 56 -2.68 7.16 -4.93
CA ARG A 56 -3.56 7.99 -5.77
C ARG A 56 -4.01 7.27 -7.05
N LYS A 57 -3.15 6.48 -7.68
CA LYS A 57 -3.53 5.64 -8.82
C LYS A 57 -4.55 4.59 -8.42
N LEU A 58 -4.34 3.94 -7.27
CA LEU A 58 -5.24 2.91 -6.75
C LEU A 58 -6.64 3.46 -6.41
N ILE A 59 -6.75 4.70 -5.94
CA ILE A 59 -8.04 5.37 -5.71
C ILE A 59 -8.74 5.77 -7.02
N LYS A 60 -7.97 6.20 -8.04
CA LYS A 60 -8.53 6.62 -9.34
C LYS A 60 -9.04 5.46 -10.21
N ILE A 61 -8.62 4.22 -9.95
CA ILE A 61 -9.10 3.03 -10.69
C ILE A 61 -10.48 2.59 -10.17
N ARG A 62 -11.35 3.56 -9.87
CA ARG A 62 -12.72 3.32 -9.40
C ARG A 62 -13.70 4.12 -10.23
#